data_AF-H1SB67-F1
#
_entry.id   AF-H1SB67-F1
#
_cell.length_a   1.000
_cell.length_b   1.000
_cell.length_c   1.000
_cell.angle_alpha   90.00
_cell.angle_beta   90.00
_cell.angle_gamma   90.00
#
_symmetry.space_group_name_H-M   'P 1'
#
loop_
_entity.id
_entity.type
_entity.pdbx_description
1 polymer ?
#
loop_
_entity_poly.entity_id
_entity_poly.type
_entity_poly.pdbx_seq_one_letter_code
_entity_poly.pdbx_strand_id
1 'polypeptide(L)'
;MAKHPQTRRFRLTPKVMEIGYNYLSADALIQVASPYLSQLANASGESANLTEPVGLEMVYVAQLMTSKYIPVLTPVGMRIPMYCTSSGRAYLSTLPDEQVMAMLE
;
A
#
# COMPACT_ATOMS: atom_id res chain seq x y z
N MET A 1 -21.72 -7.47 -1.75
CA MET A 1 -22.27 -6.92 -0.49
C MET A 1 -23.48 -7.73 -0.09
N ALA A 2 -23.69 -7.97 1.20
CA ALA A 2 -24.86 -8.67 1.72
C ALA A 2 -25.50 -7.86 2.86
N LYS A 3 -26.83 -7.86 2.92
CA LYS A 3 -27.59 -7.17 3.98
C LYS A 3 -27.76 -8.10 5.17
N HIS A 4 -27.42 -7.62 6.36
CA HIS A 4 -27.62 -8.35 7.60
C HIS A 4 -29.14 -8.48 7.87
N PRO A 5 -29.67 -9.69 8.10
CA PRO A 5 -31.11 -9.93 8.15
C PRO A 5 -31.79 -9.19 9.32
N GLN A 6 -31.14 -9.11 10.47
CA GLN A 6 -31.70 -8.46 11.67
C GLN A 6 -31.43 -6.95 11.72
N THR A 7 -30.16 -6.53 11.60
CA THR A 7 -29.77 -5.12 11.73
C THR A 7 -29.98 -4.28 10.46
N ARG A 8 -30.32 -4.91 9.33
CA ARG A 8 -30.43 -4.28 7.99
C ARG A 8 -29.16 -3.58 7.50
N ARG A 9 -28.03 -3.70 8.21
CA ARG A 9 -26.73 -3.13 7.82
C ARG A 9 -26.13 -3.89 6.65
N PHE A 10 -25.42 -3.20 5.77
CA PHE A 10 -24.69 -3.84 4.68
C PHE A 10 -23.29 -4.25 5.15
N ARG A 11 -22.84 -5.43 4.74
CA ARG A 11 -21.45 -5.89 4.94
C ARG A 11 -20.82 -6.27 3.61
N LEU A 12 -19.50 -6.10 3.55
CA LEU A 12 -18.71 -6.66 2.46
C LEU A 12 -18.79 -8.19 2.52
N THR A 13 -18.78 -8.80 1.34
CA THR A 13 -18.83 -10.25 1.14
C THR A 13 -17.49 -10.70 0.58
N PRO A 14 -17.08 -11.98 0.72
CA PRO A 14 -15.83 -12.49 0.15
C PRO A 14 -15.63 -12.18 -1.34
N LYS A 15 -16.73 -12.01 -2.11
CA LYS A 15 -16.70 -11.53 -3.50
C LYS A 15 -15.93 -10.22 -3.74
N VAL A 16 -15.79 -9.38 -2.71
CA VAL A 16 -14.98 -8.15 -2.79
C VAL A 16 -13.47 -8.48 -2.81
N MET A 17 -13.05 -9.61 -2.22
CA MET A 17 -11.67 -10.07 -2.29
C MET A 17 -11.27 -10.51 -3.70
N GLU A 18 -12.18 -11.05 -4.52
CA GLU A 18 -11.86 -11.38 -5.92
C GLU A 18 -11.39 -10.14 -6.69
N ILE A 19 -12.02 -8.98 -6.46
CA ILE A 19 -11.66 -7.73 -7.14
C ILE A 19 -10.28 -7.26 -6.68
N GLY A 20 -10.04 -7.22 -5.35
CA GLY A 20 -8.75 -6.79 -4.81
C GLY A 20 -7.61 -7.75 -5.14
N TYR A 21 -7.86 -9.06 -5.11
CA TYR A 21 -6.88 -10.08 -5.47
C TYR A 21 -6.53 -10.01 -6.96
N ASN A 22 -7.52 -9.81 -7.85
CA ASN A 22 -7.25 -9.67 -9.27
C ASN A 22 -6.40 -8.44 -9.58
N TYR A 23 -6.61 -7.31 -8.89
CA TYR A 23 -5.72 -6.15 -9.00
C TYR A 23 -4.28 -6.54 -8.62
N LEU A 24 -4.08 -7.02 -7.39
CA LEU A 24 -2.75 -7.36 -6.87
C LEU A 24 -2.05 -8.47 -7.67
N SER A 25 -2.81 -9.44 -8.19
CA SER A 25 -2.28 -10.57 -8.95
C SER A 25 -1.98 -10.23 -10.41
N ALA A 26 -2.73 -9.30 -11.00
CA ALA A 26 -2.51 -8.85 -12.38
C ALA A 26 -1.55 -7.66 -12.47
N ASP A 27 -1.19 -7.05 -11.34
CA ASP A 27 -0.28 -5.93 -11.32
C ASP A 27 1.15 -6.38 -11.63
N ALA A 28 1.57 -6.09 -12.87
CA ALA A 28 2.91 -6.36 -13.35
C ALA A 28 3.98 -5.65 -12.50
N LEU A 29 3.65 -4.50 -11.90
CA LEU A 29 4.58 -3.75 -11.05
C LEU A 29 4.95 -4.57 -9.82
N ILE A 30 3.98 -5.20 -9.15
CA ILE A 30 4.23 -6.01 -7.95
C ILE A 30 5.11 -7.21 -8.28
N GLN A 31 4.83 -7.89 -9.40
CA GLN A 31 5.63 -9.03 -9.84
C GLN A 31 7.08 -8.63 -10.15
N VAL A 32 7.27 -7.52 -10.85
CA VAL A 32 8.61 -7.00 -11.20
C VAL A 32 9.34 -6.47 -9.97
N ALA A 33 8.64 -5.83 -9.03
CA ALA A 33 9.22 -5.26 -7.82
C ALA A 33 9.61 -6.31 -6.78
N SER A 34 8.93 -7.46 -6.74
CA SER A 34 9.16 -8.54 -5.77
C SER A 34 10.63 -8.93 -5.58
N PRO A 35 11.44 -9.23 -6.62
CA PRO A 35 12.85 -9.56 -6.44
C PRO A 35 13.66 -8.40 -5.83
N TYR A 36 13.35 -7.15 -6.17
CA TYR A 36 14.04 -5.97 -5.63
C TYR A 36 13.68 -5.72 -4.18
N LEU A 37 12.41 -5.91 -3.79
CA LEU A 37 11.98 -5.85 -2.39
C LEU A 37 12.69 -6.93 -1.57
N SER A 38 12.86 -8.13 -2.14
CA SER A 38 13.62 -9.20 -1.49
C SER A 38 15.10 -8.87 -1.30
N GLN A 39 15.75 -8.35 -2.34
CA GLN A 39 17.13 -7.89 -2.24
C GLN A 39 17.29 -6.78 -1.21
N LEU A 40 16.39 -5.79 -1.21
CA LEU A 40 16.42 -4.68 -0.26
C LEU A 40 16.24 -5.16 1.18
N ALA A 41 15.23 -6.00 1.43
CA ALA A 41 14.96 -6.53 2.77
C ALA A 41 16.13 -7.39 3.28
N ASN A 42 16.73 -8.22 2.41
CA ASN A 42 17.88 -9.05 2.76
C ASN A 42 19.13 -8.20 3.04
N ALA A 43 19.35 -7.13 2.27
CA ALA A 43 20.50 -6.24 2.43
C ALA A 43 20.37 -5.32 3.65
N SER A 44 19.18 -4.79 3.94
CA SER A 44 18.92 -3.91 5.09
C SER A 44 18.72 -4.70 6.39
N GLY A 45 18.26 -5.96 6.29
CA GLY A 45 17.79 -6.73 7.43
C GLY A 45 16.41 -6.30 7.94
N GLU A 46 15.77 -5.33 7.29
CA GLU A 46 14.50 -4.70 7.69
C GLU A 46 13.37 -5.01 6.70
N SER A 47 12.13 -4.71 7.08
CA SER A 47 10.98 -4.86 6.17
C SER A 47 11.09 -3.93 4.96
N ALA A 48 10.81 -4.44 3.76
CA ALA A 48 10.72 -3.66 2.53
C ALA A 48 9.26 -3.56 2.07
N ASN A 49 8.82 -2.36 1.72
CA ASN A 49 7.44 -2.06 1.36
C ASN A 49 7.37 -1.40 -0.02
N LEU A 50 6.32 -1.72 -0.77
CA LEU A 50 5.94 -1.04 -2.00
C LEU A 50 4.60 -0.34 -1.79
N THR A 51 4.55 0.94 -2.16
CA THR A 51 3.37 1.77 -2.00
C THR A 51 3.04 2.53 -3.28
N GLU A 52 1.76 2.70 -3.56
CA GLU A 52 1.24 3.44 -4.71
C GLU A 52 0.49 4.71 -4.29
N PRO A 53 0.63 5.81 -5.02
CA PRO A 53 -0.10 7.05 -4.74
C PRO A 53 -1.58 6.93 -5.16
N VAL A 54 -2.49 7.25 -4.24
CA VAL A 54 -3.93 7.34 -4.50
C VAL A 54 -4.49 8.61 -3.85
N GLY A 55 -4.75 9.63 -4.66
CA GLY A 55 -5.17 10.94 -4.16
C GLY A 55 -4.06 11.59 -3.33
N LEU A 56 -4.31 11.80 -2.03
CA LEU A 56 -3.36 12.38 -1.06
C LEU A 56 -2.71 11.33 -0.13
N GLU A 57 -2.92 10.05 -0.42
CA GLU A 57 -2.45 8.94 0.40
C GLU A 57 -1.57 7.97 -0.38
N MET A 58 -0.66 7.31 0.33
CA MET A 58 0.07 6.15 -0.15
C MET A 58 -0.65 4.87 0.30
N VAL A 59 -0.89 3.96 -0.64
CA VAL A 59 -1.50 2.66 -0.40
C VAL A 59 -0.43 1.58 -0.45
N TYR A 60 -0.34 0.76 0.58
CA TYR A 60 0.60 -0.37 0.62
C TYR A 60 0.09 -1.49 -0.28
N VAL A 61 0.85 -1.83 -1.32
CA VAL A 61 0.47 -2.85 -2.31
C VAL A 61 1.28 -4.14 -2.18
N ALA A 62 2.51 -4.06 -1.66
CA ALA A 62 3.31 -5.22 -1.32
C ALA A 62 4.21 -4.96 -0.11
N GLN A 63 4.51 -6.01 0.63
CA GLN A 63 5.40 -5.98 1.79
C GLN A 63 6.17 -7.29 1.89
N LEU A 64 7.46 -7.20 2.19
CA LEU A 64 8.30 -8.32 2.57
C LEU A 64 8.87 -8.09 3.96
N MET A 65 8.57 -9.03 4.87
CA MET A 65 8.97 -8.98 6.27
C MET A 65 10.24 -9.80 6.48
N THR A 66 11.18 -9.25 7.23
CA THR A 66 12.35 -9.99 7.74
C THR A 66 12.08 -10.47 9.16
N SER A 67 12.73 -11.57 9.57
CA SER A 67 12.55 -12.19 10.88
C SER A 67 13.31 -11.50 12.02
N LYS A 68 14.00 -10.39 11.73
CA LYS A 68 15.04 -9.84 12.62
C LYS A 68 14.60 -8.66 13.50
N TYR A 69 13.40 -8.10 13.34
CA TYR A 69 12.97 -6.93 14.11
C TYR A 69 11.48 -6.98 14.50
N ILE A 70 11.06 -6.11 15.43
CA ILE A 70 9.66 -5.92 15.82
C ILE A 70 8.89 -5.50 14.56
N PRO A 71 7.96 -6.32 14.05
CA PRO A 71 7.30 -6.05 12.79
C PRO A 71 6.42 -4.80 12.91
N VAL A 72 6.76 -3.74 12.17
CA VAL A 72 5.84 -2.63 11.94
C VAL A 72 4.79 -3.12 10.95
N LEU A 73 3.65 -3.57 11.47
CA LEU A 73 2.58 -4.15 10.67
C LEU A 73 1.95 -3.07 9.78
N THR A 74 2.25 -3.13 8.49
CA THR A 74 1.67 -2.27 7.45
C THR A 74 1.01 -3.17 6.41
N PRO A 75 -0.22 -3.65 6.69
CA PRO A 75 -0.87 -4.65 5.86
C PRO A 75 -1.17 -4.10 4.46
N VAL A 76 -1.17 -4.98 3.46
CA VAL A 76 -1.58 -4.63 2.10
C VAL A 76 -3.00 -4.04 2.12
N GLY A 77 -3.17 -2.91 1.43
CA GLY A 77 -4.39 -2.09 1.42
C GLY A 77 -4.44 -1.01 2.50
N MET A 78 -3.46 -0.94 3.41
CA MET A 78 -3.34 0.17 4.36
C MET A 78 -3.08 1.48 3.60
N ARG A 79 -3.76 2.55 4.03
CA ARG A 79 -3.64 3.89 3.45
C ARG A 79 -3.04 4.82 4.50
N ILE A 80 -2.04 5.61 4.11
CA ILE A 80 -1.39 6.60 4.98
C ILE A 80 -1.17 7.89 4.19
N PRO A 81 -1.41 9.08 4.77
CA PRO A 81 -1.14 10.34 4.07
C PRO A 81 0.29 10.44 3.51
N MET A 82 0.44 11.02 2.32
CA MET A 82 1.74 11.10 1.63
C MET A 82 2.77 11.89 2.44
N TYR A 83 2.37 13.00 3.06
CA TYR A 83 3.29 13.91 3.75
C TYR A 83 4.03 13.27 4.95
N CYS A 84 3.40 12.30 5.61
CA CYS A 84 3.96 11.69 6.82
C CYS A 84 4.72 10.37 6.57
N THR A 85 4.74 9.85 5.34
CA THR A 85 5.48 8.64 4.98
C THR A 85 6.77 8.95 4.23
N SER A 86 7.78 8.09 4.37
CA SER A 86 9.02 8.22 3.59
C SER A 86 8.78 8.04 2.09
N SER A 87 7.96 7.04 1.71
CA SER A 87 7.61 6.79 0.31
C SER A 87 6.75 7.91 -0.28
N GLY A 88 5.82 8.47 0.49
CA GLY A 88 5.01 9.61 0.06
C GLY A 88 5.84 10.87 -0.15
N ARG A 89 6.76 11.20 0.77
CA ARG A 89 7.71 12.31 0.56
C ARG A 89 8.62 12.07 -0.65
N ALA A 90 9.11 10.85 -0.83
CA ALA A 90 9.91 10.51 -2.01
C ALA A 90 9.11 10.69 -3.31
N TYR A 91 7.84 10.28 -3.34
CA TYR A 91 6.95 10.50 -4.48
C TYR A 91 6.71 11.99 -4.74
N LEU A 92 6.31 12.74 -3.72
CA LEU A 92 6.06 14.20 -3.82
C LEU A 92 7.30 14.95 -4.32
N SER A 93 8.51 14.51 -3.96
CA SER A 93 9.76 15.13 -4.45
C SER A 93 9.99 15.01 -5.96
N THR A 94 9.24 14.16 -6.66
CA THR A 94 9.31 13.99 -8.12
C THR A 94 8.31 14.85 -8.88
N LEU A 95 7.38 15.52 -8.17
CA LEU A 95 6.34 16.35 -8.75
C LEU A 95 6.76 17.83 -8.75
N PRO A 96 6.17 18.67 -9.62
CA PRO A 96 6.37 20.12 -9.57
C PRO A 96 5.87 20.72 -8.25
N ASP A 97 6.59 21.72 -7.72
CA ASP A 97 6.28 22.39 -6.45
C ASP A 97 4.82 22.86 -6.37
N GLU A 98 4.26 23.41 -7.45
CA GLU A 98 2.86 23.85 -7.49
C GLU A 98 1.86 22.70 -7.21
N GLN A 99 2.12 21.51 -7.76
CA GLN A 99 1.27 20.34 -7.52
C GLN A 99 1.42 19.83 -6.09
N VAL A 100 2.65 19.84 -5.56
CA VAL A 100 2.92 19.42 -4.18
C VAL A 100 2.24 20.35 -3.19
N MET A 101 2.32 21.67 -3.40
CA MET A 101 1.66 22.65 -2.53
C MET A 101 0.14 22.48 -2.54
N ALA A 102 -0.47 22.30 -3.71
CA ALA A 102 -1.90 22.04 -3.82
C ALA A 102 -2.35 20.72 -3.15
N MET A 103 -1.45 19.74 -3.01
CA MET A 103 -1.72 18.47 -2.30
C MET A 103 -1.53 18.58 -0.78
N LEU A 104 -0.87 19.63 -0.29
CA LEU A 104 -0.55 19.84 1.13
C LEU A 104 -1.45 20.89 1.80
N GLU A 105 -2.19 21.69 1.04
CA GLU A 105 -3.24 22.61 1.51
C GLU A 105 -4.54 21.88 1.91
#